data_AF-A0A9D5M147-F1
#
_entry.id   AF-A0A9D5M147-F1
#
_cell.length_a   1.000
_cell.length_b   1.000
_cell.length_c   1.000
_cell.angle_alpha   90.00
_cell.angle_beta   90.00
_cell.angle_gamma   90.00
#
_symmetry.space_group_name_H-M   'P 1'
#
loop_
_entity.id
_entity.type
_entity.pdbx_description
1 polymer ?
#
loop_
_entity_poly.entity_id
_entity_poly.type
_entity_poly.pdbx_seq_one_letter_code
_entity_poly.pdbx_strand_id
1 'polypeptide(L)'
;MTKNIFLLLFILFSALFFGQNLKTDVENQFRDYNSLISNKDFKKAMDLYANEDFFKIVPKEQLIEMMEMVMNAPEMEFKVHPPENIIIDEKNVVNENGKKYL
;
A
#
# COMPACT_ATOMS: atom_id res chain seq x y z
N MET A 1 -42.74 16.26 2.15
CA MET A 1 -42.13 15.98 0.84
C MET A 1 -40.71 16.55 0.72
N THR A 2 -40.46 17.79 1.17
CA THR A 2 -39.14 18.47 1.13
C THR A 2 -38.02 17.80 1.95
N LYS A 3 -38.32 17.23 3.13
CA LYS A 3 -37.32 16.56 3.99
C LYS A 3 -36.70 15.31 3.35
N ASN A 4 -37.48 14.56 2.57
CA ASN A 4 -37.00 13.35 1.89
C ASN A 4 -36.13 13.69 0.67
N ILE A 5 -36.39 14.82 0.02
CA ILE A 5 -35.59 15.33 -1.09
C ILE A 5 -34.22 15.80 -0.60
N PHE A 6 -34.16 16.49 0.56
CA PHE A 6 -32.90 16.87 1.19
C PHE A 6 -32.03 15.66 1.57
N LEU A 7 -32.66 14.61 2.08
CA LEU A 7 -31.96 13.37 2.46
C LEU A 7 -31.40 12.64 1.23
N LEU A 8 -32.17 12.61 0.13
CA LEU A 8 -31.73 12.04 -1.14
C LEU A 8 -30.56 12.83 -1.73
N LEU A 9 -30.62 14.17 -1.70
CA LEU A 9 -29.53 15.05 -2.15
C LEU A 9 -28.25 14.86 -1.32
N PHE A 10 -28.38 14.67 -0.01
CA PHE A 10 -27.25 14.40 0.87
C PHE A 10 -26.57 13.06 0.55
N ILE A 11 -27.36 12.01 0.26
CA ILE A 11 -26.83 10.69 -0.13
C ILE A 11 -26.15 10.75 -1.52
N LEU A 12 -26.71 11.49 -2.47
CA LEU A 12 -26.12 11.65 -3.80
C LEU A 12 -24.83 12.48 -3.75
N PHE A 13 -24.76 13.49 -2.87
CA PHE A 13 -23.57 14.30 -2.68
C PHE A 13 -22.42 13.52 -2.01
N SER A 14 -22.72 12.65 -1.04
CA SER A 14 -21.69 11.83 -0.40
C SER A 14 -21.09 10.79 -1.35
N ALA A 15 -21.88 10.25 -2.28
CA ALA A 15 -21.41 9.28 -3.28
C ALA A 15 -20.28 9.82 -4.20
N LEU A 16 -20.20 11.15 -4.39
CA LEU A 16 -19.15 11.77 -5.22
C LEU A 16 -17.75 11.71 -4.58
N PHE A 17 -17.65 11.52 -3.27
CA PHE A 17 -16.36 11.48 -2.56
C PHE A 17 -15.71 10.10 -2.54
N PHE A 18 -16.46 9.03 -2.81
CA PHE A 18 -15.98 7.65 -2.64
C PHE A 18 -15.41 7.01 -3.94
N GLY A 19 -15.38 7.73 -5.07
CA GLY A 19 -15.19 7.11 -6.38
C GLY A 19 -13.85 7.28 -7.12
N GLN A 20 -12.88 8.07 -6.64
CA GLN A 20 -11.83 8.61 -7.54
C GLN A 20 -10.35 8.45 -7.14
N ASN A 21 -9.99 7.80 -6.03
CA ASN A 21 -8.61 7.90 -5.52
C ASN A 21 -7.72 6.65 -5.65
N LEU A 22 -8.08 5.63 -6.44
CA LEU A 22 -7.27 4.39 -6.54
C LEU A 22 -5.78 4.63 -6.82
N LYS A 23 -5.48 5.48 -7.80
CA LYS A 23 -4.10 5.84 -8.14
C LYS A 23 -3.38 6.49 -6.96
N THR A 24 -4.03 7.45 -6.31
CA THR A 24 -3.49 8.13 -5.13
C THR A 24 -3.29 7.16 -3.97
N ASP A 25 -4.19 6.22 -3.76
CA ASP A 25 -4.10 5.22 -2.70
C ASP A 25 -2.92 4.28 -2.94
N VAL A 26 -2.77 3.75 -4.16
CA VAL A 26 -1.61 2.91 -4.53
C VAL A 26 -0.31 3.67 -4.41
N GLU A 27 -0.28 4.94 -4.84
CA GLU A 27 0.89 5.80 -4.67
C GLU A 27 1.26 5.98 -3.20
N ASN A 28 0.27 6.28 -2.36
CA ASN A 28 0.46 6.47 -0.93
C ASN A 28 0.93 5.19 -0.23
N GLN A 29 0.33 4.04 -0.57
CA GLN A 29 0.76 2.74 -0.06
C GLN A 29 2.22 2.43 -0.43
N PHE A 30 2.60 2.69 -1.68
CA PHE A 30 3.98 2.50 -2.11
C PHE A 30 4.96 3.43 -1.39
N ARG A 31 4.59 4.71 -1.20
CA ARG A 31 5.41 5.66 -0.45
C ARG A 31 5.54 5.26 1.02
N ASP A 32 4.46 4.84 1.67
CA ASP A 32 4.49 4.43 3.07
C ASP A 32 5.33 3.16 3.25
N TYR A 33 5.16 2.17 2.38
CA TYR A 33 6.02 0.99 2.37
C TYR A 33 7.51 1.37 2.30
N ASN A 34 7.92 2.21 1.35
CA ASN A 34 9.32 2.63 1.21
C ASN A 34 9.82 3.42 2.44
N SER A 35 8.96 4.24 3.04
CA SER A 35 9.26 4.94 4.30
C SER A 35 9.54 3.97 5.44
N LEU A 36 8.70 2.94 5.61
CA LEU A 36 8.89 1.90 6.62
C LEU A 36 10.19 1.11 6.39
N ILE A 37 10.50 0.76 5.13
CA ILE A 37 11.77 0.09 4.80
C ILE A 37 12.96 0.99 5.13
N SER A 38 12.91 2.27 4.77
CA SER A 38 13.98 3.23 5.06
C SER A 38 14.19 3.42 6.57
N ASN A 39 13.13 3.35 7.37
CA ASN A 39 13.17 3.47 8.82
C ASN A 39 13.49 2.15 9.53
N LYS A 40 13.73 1.06 8.77
CA LYS A 40 13.95 -0.30 9.28
C LYS A 40 12.76 -0.88 10.06
N ASP A 41 11.55 -0.38 9.83
CA ASP A 41 10.29 -0.89 10.39
C ASP A 41 9.75 -2.08 9.57
N PHE A 42 10.59 -3.09 9.34
CA PHE A 42 10.31 -4.20 8.42
C PHE A 42 9.07 -5.00 8.80
N LYS A 43 8.89 -5.26 10.11
CA LYS A 43 7.70 -5.96 10.60
C LYS A 43 6.42 -5.25 10.16
N LYS A 44 6.36 -3.93 10.34
CA LYS A 44 5.19 -3.13 9.97
C LYS A 44 5.00 -3.09 8.45
N ALA A 45 6.08 -2.97 7.68
CA ALA A 45 6.01 -3.05 6.22
C ALA A 45 5.42 -4.39 5.75
N MET A 46 5.87 -5.50 6.34
CA MET A 46 5.38 -6.85 6.02
C MET A 46 3.98 -7.14 6.59
N ASP A 47 3.55 -6.48 7.68
CA ASP A 47 2.20 -6.57 8.24
C ASP A 47 1.17 -5.87 7.33
N LEU A 48 1.53 -4.72 6.75
CA LEU A 48 0.58 -3.87 6.03
C LEU A 48 0.56 -4.07 4.51
N TYR A 49 1.70 -4.42 3.90
CA TYR A 49 1.87 -4.29 2.44
C TYR A 49 2.39 -5.55 1.74
N ALA A 50 2.85 -6.56 2.48
CA ALA A 50 3.31 -7.79 1.85
C ALA A 50 2.11 -8.65 1.40
N ASN A 51 2.25 -9.25 0.22
CA ASN A 51 1.28 -10.24 -0.26
C ASN A 51 1.46 -11.56 0.51
N GLU A 52 0.39 -12.05 1.13
CA GLU A 52 0.39 -13.28 1.93
C GLU A 52 0.83 -14.53 1.16
N ASP A 53 0.68 -14.53 -0.18
CA ASP A 53 1.16 -15.63 -1.02
C ASP A 53 2.68 -15.79 -0.95
N PHE A 54 3.44 -14.72 -0.68
CA PHE A 54 4.89 -14.83 -0.44
C PHE A 54 5.18 -15.64 0.83
N PHE A 55 4.32 -15.55 1.84
CA PHE A 55 4.49 -16.27 3.10
C PHE A 55 4.24 -17.78 2.98
N LYS A 56 3.63 -18.22 1.88
CA LYS A 56 3.53 -19.64 1.54
C LYS A 56 4.87 -20.24 1.08
N ILE A 57 5.80 -19.38 0.64
CA ILE A 57 7.12 -19.78 0.13
C ILE A 57 8.20 -19.54 1.19
N VAL A 58 8.19 -18.36 1.82
CA VAL A 58 9.16 -17.98 2.85
C VAL A 58 8.40 -17.42 4.05
N PRO A 59 8.57 -17.97 5.27
CA PRO A 59 7.95 -17.42 6.46
C PRO A 59 8.27 -15.94 6.63
N LYS A 60 7.28 -15.19 7.10
CA LYS A 60 7.40 -13.74 7.30
C LYS A 60 8.56 -13.36 8.21
N GLU A 61 8.73 -14.10 9.29
CA GLU A 61 9.78 -13.89 10.29
C GLU A 61 11.16 -14.07 9.64
N GLN A 62 11.31 -15.06 8.77
CA GLN A 62 12.55 -15.30 8.03
C GLN A 62 12.84 -14.17 7.05
N LEU A 63 11.82 -13.67 6.35
CA LEU A 63 11.94 -12.50 5.48
C LEU A 63 12.42 -11.25 6.24
N ILE A 64 11.83 -10.99 7.41
CA ILE A 64 12.22 -9.87 8.28
C ILE A 64 13.68 -10.02 8.71
N GLU A 65 14.07 -11.19 9.20
CA GLU A 65 15.44 -11.47 9.66
C GLU A 65 16.47 -11.29 8.54
N MET A 66 16.14 -11.70 7.31
CA MET A 66 16.99 -11.46 6.13
C MET A 66 17.15 -9.96 5.83
N MET A 67 16.07 -9.18 5.91
CA MET A 67 16.14 -7.72 5.67
C MET A 67 16.99 -7.02 6.75
N GLU A 68 16.85 -7.42 8.00
CA GLU A 68 17.66 -6.91 9.11
C GLU A 68 19.14 -7.23 8.93
N MET A 69 19.46 -8.47 8.54
CA MET A 69 20.83 -8.89 8.29
C MET A 69 21.47 -8.05 7.18
N VAL A 70 20.78 -7.89 6.05
CA VAL A 70 21.31 -7.14 4.89
C VAL A 70 21.49 -5.65 5.21
N MET A 71 20.54 -5.02 5.92
CA MET A 71 20.60 -3.57 6.18
C MET A 71 21.44 -3.19 7.41
N ASN A 72 21.94 -4.18 8.16
CA ASN A 72 22.88 -3.98 9.28
C ASN A 72 24.26 -4.57 9.01
N ALA A 73 24.49 -5.15 7.83
CA ALA A 73 25.78 -5.69 7.40
C ALA A 73 26.85 -4.56 7.39
N PRO A 74 27.90 -4.62 8.22
CA PRO A 74 28.91 -3.56 8.31
C PRO A 74 29.72 -3.39 7.01
N GLU A 75 29.76 -4.41 6.17
CA GLU A 75 30.39 -4.43 4.86
C GLU A 75 29.58 -3.72 3.74
N MET A 76 28.32 -3.35 3.99
CA MET A 76 27.43 -2.75 2.99
C MET A 76 26.73 -1.49 3.52
N GLU A 77 26.84 -0.39 2.78
CA GLU A 77 26.05 0.82 3.06
C GLU A 77 24.75 0.77 2.24
N PHE A 78 23.63 0.48 2.91
CA PHE A 78 22.30 0.54 2.30
C PHE A 78 21.69 1.94 2.45
N LYS A 79 21.39 2.58 1.32
CA LYS A 79 20.64 3.85 1.25
C LYS A 79 19.34 3.64 0.49
N VAL A 80 18.22 3.94 1.15
CA VAL A 80 16.90 3.96 0.52
C VAL A 80 16.57 5.42 0.21
N HIS A 81 16.33 5.73 -1.05
CA HIS A 81 15.89 7.04 -1.48
C HIS A 81 14.36 7.07 -1.60
N PRO A 82 13.71 8.17 -1.21
CA PRO A 82 12.28 8.33 -1.43
C PRO A 82 11.94 8.16 -2.92
N PRO A 83 10.87 7.44 -3.27
CA PRO A 83 10.51 7.24 -4.66
C PRO A 83 10.04 8.54 -5.31
N GLU A 84 10.56 8.81 -6.51
CA GLU A 84 10.18 9.94 -7.36
C GLU A 84 9.44 9.43 -8.60
N ASN A 85 8.50 10.22 -9.15
CA ASN A 85 7.78 9.92 -10.39
C ASN A 85 7.11 8.53 -10.44
N ILE A 86 6.27 8.21 -9.45
CA ILE A 86 5.56 6.92 -9.38
C ILE A 86 4.55 6.82 -10.53
N ILE A 87 4.72 5.80 -11.38
CA ILE A 87 3.81 5.48 -12.48
C ILE A 87 3.01 4.24 -12.11
N ILE A 88 1.69 4.33 -12.20
CA ILE A 88 0.77 3.25 -11.83
C ILE A 88 0.05 2.79 -13.11
N ASP A 89 0.13 1.49 -13.38
CA ASP A 89 -0.68 0.84 -14.41
C ASP A 89 -2.02 0.41 -13.83
N GLU A 90 -3.01 1.29 -13.97
CA GLU A 90 -4.36 1.12 -13.44
C GLU A 90 -5.04 -0.19 -13.89
N LYS A 91 -4.65 -0.76 -15.04
CA LYS A 91 -5.24 -2.00 -15.57
C LYS A 91 -4.81 -3.26 -14.83
N ASN A 92 -3.78 -3.15 -14.01
CA ASN A 92 -3.19 -4.27 -13.27
C ASN A 92 -3.24 -4.06 -11.76
N VAL A 93 -3.88 -2.97 -11.29
CA VAL A 93 -4.16 -2.81 -9.87
C VAL A 93 -5.21 -3.84 -9.46
N VAL A 94 -4.87 -4.65 -8.46
CA VAL A 94 -5.74 -5.66 -7.87
C VAL A 94 -6.13 -5.25 -6.47
N ASN A 95 -7.33 -5.61 -6.04
CA ASN A 95 -7.77 -5.45 -4.67
C ASN A 95 -7.22 -6.57 -3.78
N GLU A 96 -7.48 -6.48 -2.48
CA GLU A 96 -7.12 -7.46 -1.44
C GLU A 96 -7.55 -8.90 -1.76
N ASN A 97 -8.55 -9.10 -2.63
CA ASN A 97 -9.04 -10.41 -3.05
C ASN A 97 -8.43 -10.87 -4.40
N GLY A 98 -7.39 -10.19 -4.88
CA GLY A 98 -6.73 -10.47 -6.17
C GLY A 98 -7.59 -10.12 -7.40
N LYS A 99 -8.73 -9.43 -7.22
CA LYS A 99 -9.58 -9.00 -8.35
C LYS A 99 -9.12 -7.66 -8.85
N LYS A 100 -9.02 -7.52 -10.17
CA LYS A 100 -8.75 -6.23 -10.81
C LYS A 100 -9.85 -5.22 -10.48
N TYR A 101 -9.48 -3.96 -10.28
CA TYR A 101 -10.43 -2.87 -10.08
C TYR A 101 -11.22 -2.51 -11.36
N LEU A 102 -10.78 -3.01 -12.53
CA LEU A 102 -11.40 -2.87 -13.85
C LEU A 102 -11.56 -4.23 -14.53
#